data_AF-A0A256YMF7-F1
#
_entry.id   AF-A0A256YMF7-F1
#
_cell.length_a   1.000
_cell.length_b   1.000
_cell.length_c   1.000
_cell.angle_alpha   90.00
_cell.angle_beta   90.00
_cell.angle_gamma   90.00
#
_symmetry.space_group_name_H-M   'P 1'
#
loop_
_entity.id
_entity.type
_entity.pdbx_description
1 polymer ?
#
loop_
_entity_poly.entity_id
_entity_poly.type
_entity_poly.pdbx_seq_one_letter_code
_entity_poly.pdbx_strand_id
1 'polypeptide(L)'
;MINLTKIKPLSLAQTIYHLLETKEILVDYGDNILLSHRESDLVEIVRDLKKIIEKKKNEFFEFYKIILIELLDELLGLIKPKIQTLSYKKEVEIVENVKRIIRIIYTSNSYEEISSLANEFKANVLFSIYELIKGE
;
A
#
# COMPACT_ATOMS: atom_id res chain seq x y z
N MET A 1 14.22 1.65 25.61
CA MET A 1 13.69 0.32 25.23
C MET A 1 12.66 0.56 24.14
N ILE A 2 12.94 0.19 22.88
CA ILE A 2 12.00 0.37 21.78
C ILE A 2 10.96 -0.76 21.89
N ASN A 3 9.73 -0.42 22.27
CA ASN A 3 8.66 -1.39 22.46
C ASN A 3 8.12 -1.82 21.09
N LEU A 4 7.93 -3.12 20.82
CA LEU A 4 7.42 -3.66 19.55
C LEU A 4 6.08 -3.04 19.15
N THR A 5 5.26 -2.66 20.15
CA THR A 5 3.99 -1.95 19.97
C THR A 5 4.14 -0.52 19.43
N LYS A 6 5.32 0.11 19.58
CA LYS A 6 5.65 1.42 18.98
C LYS A 6 6.09 1.30 17.52
N ILE A 7 6.69 0.17 17.11
CA ILE A 7 7.22 -0.01 15.75
C ILE A 7 6.12 -0.41 14.78
N LYS A 8 5.15 -1.22 15.22
CA LYS A 8 4.13 -1.82 14.33
C LYS A 8 3.35 -0.80 13.47
N PRO A 9 2.82 0.32 14.02
CA PRO A 9 2.07 1.27 13.20
C PRO A 9 2.95 1.97 12.16
N LEU A 10 4.21 2.28 12.50
CA LEU A 10 5.16 2.88 11.57
C LEU A 10 5.54 1.91 10.45
N SER A 11 5.85 0.67 10.80
CA SER A 11 6.17 -0.38 9.83
C SER A 11 5.00 -0.61 8.88
N LEU A 12 3.77 -0.66 9.40
CA LEU A 12 2.57 -0.84 8.59
C LEU A 12 2.33 0.35 7.66
N ALA A 13 2.49 1.59 8.15
CA ALA A 13 2.41 2.78 7.33
C ALA A 13 3.49 2.81 6.22
N GLN A 14 4.71 2.35 6.52
CA GLN A 14 5.77 2.21 5.51
C GLN A 14 5.41 1.15 4.45
N THR A 15 4.87 0.00 4.86
CA THR A 15 4.39 -1.03 3.93
C THR A 15 3.31 -0.48 3.00
N ILE A 16 2.32 0.23 3.53
CA ILE A 16 1.27 0.86 2.73
C ILE A 16 1.87 1.87 1.74
N TYR A 17 2.77 2.73 2.21
CA TYR A 17 3.45 3.69 1.35
C TYR A 17 4.21 3.00 0.21
N HIS A 18 4.93 1.92 0.49
CA HIS A 18 5.62 1.15 -0.53
C HIS A 18 4.67 0.50 -1.53
N LEU A 19 3.54 -0.04 -1.08
CA LEU A 19 2.52 -0.59 -1.98
C LEU A 19 1.98 0.50 -2.92
N LEU A 20 1.61 1.67 -2.38
CA LEU A 20 1.18 2.82 -3.19
C LEU A 20 2.29 3.29 -4.17
N GLU A 21 3.55 3.25 -3.76
CA GLU A 21 4.71 3.57 -4.62
C GLU A 21 5.08 2.48 -5.61
N THR A 22 4.51 1.28 -5.51
CA THR A 22 4.83 0.16 -6.41
C THR A 22 4.22 0.43 -7.78
N LYS A 23 4.80 1.41 -8.47
CA LYS A 23 4.73 1.62 -9.89
C LYS A 23 5.28 0.36 -10.55
N GLU A 24 4.55 -0.15 -11.53
CA GLU A 24 5.10 -0.99 -12.59
C GLU A 24 5.51 -2.44 -12.23
N ILE A 25 5.73 -2.83 -10.98
CA ILE A 25 6.20 -4.21 -10.68
C ILE A 25 5.19 -5.30 -11.09
N LEU A 26 3.88 -5.04 -10.98
CA LEU A 26 2.86 -6.04 -11.34
C LEU A 26 2.45 -6.00 -12.82
N VAL A 27 2.69 -4.90 -13.52
CA VAL A 27 2.21 -4.69 -14.90
C VAL A 27 3.35 -4.76 -15.93
N ASP A 28 4.52 -4.18 -15.64
CA ASP A 28 5.61 -4.04 -16.62
C ASP A 28 6.76 -5.03 -16.40
N TYR A 29 6.91 -5.58 -15.19
CA TYR A 29 8.00 -6.53 -14.89
C TYR A 29 7.84 -7.82 -15.69
N GLY A 30 6.60 -8.22 -16.01
CA GLY A 30 6.36 -9.31 -16.95
C GLY A 30 6.90 -8.98 -18.34
N ASP A 31 6.56 -7.82 -18.89
CA ASP A 31 6.82 -7.50 -20.29
C ASP A 31 8.30 -7.30 -20.63
N ASN A 32 9.11 -6.84 -19.68
CA ASN A 32 10.53 -6.59 -19.88
C ASN A 32 11.49 -7.72 -19.46
N ILE A 33 10.99 -8.86 -18.95
CA ILE A 33 11.83 -10.07 -18.80
C ILE A 33 12.07 -10.67 -20.18
N LEU A 34 13.02 -10.09 -20.91
CA LEU A 34 13.80 -10.83 -21.89
C LEU A 34 14.70 -11.76 -21.09
N LEU A 35 14.37 -13.06 -21.05
CA LEU A 35 15.27 -14.07 -20.53
C LEU A 35 16.59 -13.94 -21.30
N SER A 36 17.59 -13.36 -20.65
CA SER A 36 18.91 -13.08 -21.23
C SER A 36 19.63 -14.36 -21.63
N HIS A 37 19.22 -15.48 -21.03
CA HIS A 37 19.66 -16.82 -21.34
C HIS A 37 18.53 -17.57 -22.05
N ARG A 38 18.79 -18.05 -23.27
CA ARG A 38 17.84 -18.79 -24.11
C ARG A 38 17.68 -20.24 -23.62
N GLU A 39 17.34 -20.43 -22.36
CA GLU A 39 16.84 -21.73 -21.92
C GLU A 39 15.39 -21.84 -22.38
N SER A 40 15.17 -22.62 -23.44
CA SER A 40 13.87 -22.83 -24.09
C SER A 40 12.78 -23.17 -23.07
N ASP A 41 13.15 -23.90 -22.04
CA ASP A 41 12.28 -24.51 -21.05
C ASP A 41 11.73 -23.43 -20.09
N LEU A 42 12.57 -22.45 -19.73
CA LEU A 42 12.18 -21.31 -18.91
C LEU A 42 11.32 -20.30 -19.69
N VAL A 43 11.56 -20.17 -21.01
CA VAL A 43 10.76 -19.30 -21.88
C VAL A 43 9.30 -19.75 -21.90
N GLU A 44 9.05 -21.07 -21.96
CA GLU A 44 7.68 -21.58 -21.94
C GLU A 44 6.98 -21.31 -20.60
N ILE A 45 7.67 -21.54 -19.49
CA ILE A 45 7.15 -21.28 -18.13
C ILE A 45 6.78 -19.81 -17.97
N VAL A 46 7.68 -18.88 -18.32
CA VAL A 46 7.43 -17.44 -18.20
C VAL A 46 6.27 -17.01 -19.09
N ARG A 47 6.19 -17.52 -20.32
CA ARG A 47 5.07 -17.23 -21.24
C ARG A 47 3.73 -17.71 -20.68
N ASP A 48 3.68 -18.88 -20.08
CA ASP A 48 2.43 -19.42 -19.51
C ASP A 48 2.00 -18.65 -18.25
N LEU A 49 2.96 -18.27 -17.39
CA LEU A 49 2.69 -17.39 -16.25
C LEU A 49 2.17 -16.01 -16.70
N LYS A 50 2.74 -15.41 -17.76
CA LYS A 50 2.24 -14.14 -18.33
C LYS A 50 0.79 -14.24 -18.78
N LYS A 51 0.42 -15.31 -19.49
CA LYS A 51 -0.98 -15.53 -19.92
C LYS A 51 -1.93 -15.65 -18.72
N ILE A 52 -1.50 -16.31 -17.65
CA ILE A 52 -2.29 -16.43 -16.42
C ILE A 52 -2.48 -15.05 -15.78
N ILE A 53 -1.40 -14.26 -15.67
CA ILE A 53 -1.45 -12.91 -15.11
C ILE A 53 -2.38 -12.02 -15.92
N GLU A 54 -2.24 -12.00 -17.24
CA GLU A 54 -3.09 -11.18 -18.11
C GLU A 54 -4.56 -11.59 -18.01
N LYS A 55 -4.86 -12.90 -17.98
CA LYS A 55 -6.22 -13.41 -17.81
C LYS A 55 -6.84 -13.00 -16.46
N LYS A 56 -6.02 -12.87 -15.42
CA LYS A 56 -6.45 -12.56 -14.05
C LYS A 56 -6.18 -11.11 -13.64
N LYS A 57 -5.80 -10.24 -14.56
CA LYS A 57 -5.35 -8.87 -14.26
C LYS A 57 -6.35 -8.07 -13.44
N ASN A 58 -7.64 -8.18 -13.76
CA ASN A 58 -8.72 -7.53 -13.02
C ASN A 58 -8.91 -8.13 -11.62
N GLU A 59 -8.82 -9.46 -11.48
CA GLU A 59 -8.88 -10.14 -10.18
C GLU A 59 -7.72 -9.69 -9.28
N PHE A 60 -6.50 -9.55 -9.85
CA PHE A 60 -5.34 -9.05 -9.13
C PHE A 60 -5.51 -7.60 -8.69
N PHE A 61 -6.11 -6.74 -9.52
CA PHE A 61 -6.35 -5.35 -9.17
C PHE A 61 -7.35 -5.22 -8.01
N GLU A 62 -8.44 -5.98 -8.04
CA GLU A 62 -9.39 -6.00 -6.91
C GLU A 62 -8.76 -6.58 -5.64
N PHE A 63 -7.94 -7.63 -5.75
CA PHE A 63 -7.20 -8.17 -4.62
C PHE A 63 -6.20 -7.17 -4.03
N TYR A 64 -5.52 -6.41 -4.89
CA TYR A 64 -4.61 -5.34 -4.48
C TYR A 64 -5.34 -4.23 -3.71
N LYS A 65 -6.52 -3.81 -4.19
CA LYS A 65 -7.39 -2.85 -3.47
C LYS A 65 -7.79 -3.39 -2.10
N ILE A 66 -8.20 -4.66 -2.00
CA ILE A 66 -8.57 -5.31 -0.73
C ILE A 66 -7.40 -5.27 0.25
N ILE A 67 -6.20 -5.69 -0.16
CA ILE A 67 -5.02 -5.67 0.71
C ILE A 67 -4.75 -4.26 1.24
N LEU A 68 -4.76 -3.25 0.36
CA LEU A 68 -4.51 -1.87 0.79
C LEU A 68 -5.55 -1.39 1.80
N ILE A 69 -6.82 -1.69 1.57
CA ILE A 69 -7.92 -1.30 2.47
C ILE A 69 -7.79 -1.99 3.83
N GLU A 70 -7.49 -3.29 3.86
CA GLU A 70 -7.27 -4.05 5.09
C GLU A 70 -6.08 -3.48 5.90
N LEU A 71 -4.97 -3.18 5.24
CA LEU A 71 -3.80 -2.59 5.90
C LEU A 71 -4.11 -1.18 6.45
N LEU A 72 -4.88 -0.36 5.73
CA LEU A 72 -5.31 0.97 6.19
C LEU A 72 -6.27 0.87 7.39
N ASP A 73 -7.17 -0.11 7.41
CA ASP A 73 -8.06 -0.37 8.54
C ASP A 73 -7.29 -0.87 9.77
N GLU A 74 -6.35 -1.82 9.58
CA GLU A 74 -5.46 -2.26 10.66
C GLU A 74 -4.65 -1.09 11.21
N LEU A 75 -4.14 -0.21 10.33
CA LEU A 75 -3.42 0.98 10.74
C LEU A 75 -4.26 1.87 11.65
N LEU A 76 -5.52 2.16 11.25
CA LEU A 76 -6.47 2.89 12.08
C LEU A 76 -6.67 2.22 13.44
N GLY A 77 -6.87 0.90 13.46
CA GLY A 77 -7.03 0.13 14.70
C GLY A 77 -5.83 0.27 15.65
N LEU A 78 -4.61 0.30 15.10
CA LEU A 78 -3.38 0.42 15.88
C LEU A 78 -3.13 1.84 16.39
N ILE A 79 -3.48 2.86 15.61
CA ILE A 79 -3.24 4.25 16.01
C ILE A 79 -4.36 4.80 16.91
N LYS A 80 -5.62 4.37 16.75
CA LYS A 80 -6.78 4.89 17.49
C LYS A 80 -6.55 5.09 19.00
N PRO A 81 -5.96 4.15 19.76
CA PRO A 81 -5.67 4.35 21.18
C PRO A 81 -4.66 5.47 21.47
N LYS A 82 -3.71 5.69 20.55
CA LYS A 82 -2.64 6.70 20.63
C LYS A 82 -3.10 8.08 20.18
N ILE A 83 -4.10 8.15 19.31
CA ILE A 83 -4.61 9.44 18.85
C ILE A 83 -5.61 10.05 19.85
N GLN A 84 -6.29 9.23 20.67
CA GLN A 84 -7.17 9.70 21.75
C GLN A 84 -6.44 10.53 22.82
N THR A 85 -5.12 10.46 22.87
CA THR A 85 -4.28 11.28 23.76
C THR A 85 -3.82 12.60 23.11
N LEU A 86 -4.13 12.82 21.82
CA LEU A 86 -3.83 14.07 21.11
C LEU A 86 -4.96 15.11 21.24
N SER A 87 -4.72 16.31 20.70
CA SER A 87 -5.80 17.24 20.45
C SER A 87 -6.78 16.66 19.43
N TYR A 88 -8.08 16.79 19.73
CA TYR A 88 -9.19 16.33 18.89
C TYR A 88 -9.05 16.70 17.41
N LYS A 89 -8.46 17.88 17.11
CA LYS A 89 -8.24 18.35 15.75
C LYS A 89 -7.27 17.45 14.96
N LYS A 90 -6.13 17.06 15.55
CA LYS A 90 -5.16 16.17 14.90
C LYS A 90 -5.73 14.75 14.75
N GLU A 91 -6.57 14.32 15.69
CA GLU A 91 -7.26 13.03 15.63
C GLU A 91 -8.18 12.92 14.41
N VAL A 92 -9.08 13.89 14.28
CA VAL A 92 -10.03 13.95 13.17
C VAL A 92 -9.28 14.01 11.83
N GLU A 93 -8.19 14.77 11.75
CA GLU A 93 -7.43 14.94 10.51
C GLU A 93 -6.79 13.63 10.00
N ILE A 94 -6.12 12.86 10.86
CA ILE A 94 -5.48 11.59 10.45
C ILE A 94 -6.55 10.58 10.03
N VAL A 95 -7.60 10.44 10.82
CA VAL A 95 -8.68 9.46 10.58
C VAL A 95 -9.42 9.79 9.28
N GLU A 96 -9.77 11.04 9.05
CA GLU A 96 -10.47 11.44 7.83
C GLU A 96 -9.58 11.33 6.59
N ASN A 97 -8.27 11.61 6.70
CA ASN A 97 -7.33 11.38 5.61
C ASN A 97 -7.24 9.91 5.22
N VAL A 98 -7.13 8.99 6.20
CA VAL A 98 -7.10 7.55 5.91
C VAL A 98 -8.41 7.08 5.28
N LYS A 99 -9.57 7.47 5.83
CA LYS A 99 -10.87 7.11 5.24
C LYS A 99 -11.03 7.62 3.81
N ARG A 100 -10.55 8.83 3.53
CA ARG A 100 -10.58 9.39 2.18
C ARG A 100 -9.72 8.57 1.21
N ILE A 101 -8.51 8.20 1.63
CA ILE A 101 -7.63 7.33 0.83
C ILE A 101 -8.30 5.98 0.56
N ILE A 102 -8.92 5.34 1.56
CA ILE A 102 -9.71 4.10 1.39
C ILE A 102 -10.80 4.28 0.33
N ARG A 103 -11.55 5.39 0.38
CA ARG A 103 -12.63 5.66 -0.60
C ARG A 103 -12.08 5.79 -2.01
N ILE A 104 -10.96 6.50 -2.18
CA ILE A 104 -10.34 6.66 -3.50
C ILE A 104 -9.90 5.28 -4.02
N ILE A 105 -9.16 4.51 -3.21
CA ILE A 105 -8.73 3.15 -3.56
C ILE A 105 -9.91 2.28 -3.99
N TYR A 106 -11.02 2.30 -3.24
CA TYR A 106 -12.22 1.52 -3.56
C TYR A 106 -12.82 1.87 -4.92
N THR A 107 -12.85 3.17 -5.27
CA THR A 107 -13.41 3.66 -6.53
C THR A 107 -12.42 3.69 -7.69
N SER A 108 -11.13 3.44 -7.44
CA SER A 108 -10.11 3.49 -8.47
C SER A 108 -10.27 2.37 -9.49
N ASN A 109 -9.97 2.70 -10.75
CA ASN A 109 -10.04 1.77 -11.88
C ASN A 109 -8.66 1.40 -12.43
N SER A 110 -7.59 2.00 -11.91
CA SER A 110 -6.23 1.70 -12.34
C SER A 110 -5.20 1.78 -11.21
N TYR A 111 -4.05 1.14 -11.41
CA TYR A 111 -2.92 1.20 -10.48
C TYR A 111 -2.33 2.61 -10.42
N GLU A 112 -2.38 3.38 -11.51
CA GLU A 112 -1.87 4.76 -11.57
C GLU A 112 -2.69 5.69 -10.68
N GLU A 113 -4.02 5.54 -10.67
CA GLU A 113 -4.91 6.27 -9.76
C GLU A 113 -4.54 6.00 -8.30
N ILE A 114 -4.34 4.71 -7.95
CA ILE A 114 -3.90 4.34 -6.59
C ILE A 114 -2.50 4.88 -6.29
N SER A 115 -1.57 4.78 -7.23
CA SER A 115 -0.18 5.21 -7.03
C SER A 115 -0.06 6.72 -6.84
N SER A 116 -0.96 7.50 -7.44
CA SER A 116 -1.04 8.95 -7.21
C SER A 116 -1.26 9.32 -5.73
N LEU A 117 -1.83 8.41 -4.92
CA LEU A 117 -2.06 8.59 -3.50
C LEU A 117 -0.79 8.46 -2.65
N ALA A 118 0.34 7.97 -3.19
CA ALA A 118 1.55 7.73 -2.40
C ALA A 118 2.07 9.01 -1.73
N ASN A 119 2.18 10.11 -2.48
CA ASN A 119 2.66 11.39 -1.96
C ASN A 119 1.71 11.97 -0.91
N GLU A 120 0.41 11.83 -1.16
CA GLU A 120 -0.64 12.28 -0.26
C GLU A 120 -0.64 11.48 1.06
N PHE A 121 -0.57 10.15 0.96
CA PHE A 121 -0.44 9.28 2.12
C PHE A 121 0.81 9.62 2.93
N LYS A 122 1.95 9.85 2.26
CA LYS A 122 3.19 10.25 2.91
C LYS A 122 3.04 11.54 3.70
N ALA A 123 2.51 12.58 3.06
CA ALA A 123 2.37 13.91 3.62
C ALA A 123 1.40 13.94 4.81
N ASN A 124 0.24 13.30 4.65
CA ASN A 124 -0.90 13.48 5.57
C ASN A 124 -1.04 12.36 6.61
N VAL A 125 -0.49 11.17 6.34
CA VAL A 125 -0.65 9.99 7.21
C VAL A 125 0.70 9.52 7.76
N LEU A 126 1.66 9.18 6.91
CA LEU A 126 2.93 8.59 7.35
C LEU A 126 3.72 9.52 8.29
N PHE A 127 3.86 10.79 7.94
CA PHE A 127 4.56 11.74 8.82
C PHE A 127 3.82 11.96 10.13
N SER A 128 2.50 12.06 10.10
CA SER A 128 1.66 12.19 11.30
C SER A 128 1.84 11.00 12.26
N ILE A 129 1.96 9.78 11.72
CA ILE A 129 2.22 8.57 12.50
C ILE A 129 3.65 8.58 13.07
N TYR A 130 4.61 9.08 12.31
CA TYR A 130 5.99 9.23 12.79
C TYR A 130 6.07 10.23 13.96
N GLU A 131 5.39 11.38 13.87
CA GLU A 131 5.29 12.34 14.96
C GLU A 131 4.64 11.73 16.20
N LEU A 132 3.54 11.00 16.01
CA LEU A 132 2.82 10.28 17.06
C LEU A 132 3.72 9.34 17.85
N ILE A 133 4.59 8.60 17.17
CA ILE A 133 5.47 7.61 17.80
C ILE A 133 6.70 8.27 18.43
N LYS A 134 7.17 9.40 17.89
CA LYS A 134 8.29 10.17 18.45
C LYS A 134 7.93 10.99 19.68
N GLY A 135 6.68 11.43 19.80
CA GLY A 135 6.20 12.25 20.91
C GLY A 135 5.93 11.50 22.22
N GLU A 136 6.03 10.17 22.23
CA GLU A 136 5.91 9.27 23.40
C GLU A 136 7.26 8.79 23.96
#